data_AF-A0A9D8IIB5-F1
#
_entry.id   AF-A0A9D8IIB5-F1
#
_cell.length_a   1.000
_cell.length_b   1.000
_cell.length_c   1.000
_cell.angle_alpha   90.00
_cell.angle_beta   90.00
_cell.angle_gamma   90.00
#
_symmetry.space_group_name_H-M   'P 1'
#
loop_
_entity.id
_entity.type
_entity.pdbx_description
1 polymer ?
#
loop_
_entity_poly.entity_id
_entity_poly.type
_entity_poly.pdbx_seq_one_letter_code
_entity_poly.pdbx_strand_id
1 'polypeptide(L)'
;EILDYLTKFVTWDLDRIEQTGYIPAYLERKAHLSARDELVKLVSVSPKQGKVSALTFKGKIDRIDLKLVPVSLKQGSAENVVSFRVVDYKSGRPLKDKPVKYAIRGQKLQLPFYIVMAERILSEEIKKGRIPQGQASLEDASFVYVAQDMEDKKGKQGAPEKTIKGDEWKDFQGQCWETVKEFLHYIREGIFPISPVEDTQKCEWCEFVTTCRKGHQPQKFRLEQDARLEKYREISNLNISKKTNKT
;
A
#
# COMPACT_ATOMS: atom_id res chain seq x y z
N GLU A 1 -16.95 2.63 -28.28
CA GLU A 1 -15.77 2.13 -27.56
C GLU A 1 -15.55 2.82 -26.20
N ILE A 2 -15.12 4.10 -26.13
CA ILE A 2 -14.89 4.77 -24.81
C ILE A 2 -16.16 4.82 -23.95
N LEU A 3 -17.31 5.16 -24.55
CA LEU A 3 -18.60 5.21 -23.85
C LEU A 3 -19.02 3.83 -23.31
N ASP A 4 -18.68 2.76 -24.02
CA ASP A 4 -18.99 1.39 -23.61
C ASP A 4 -18.15 0.98 -22.40
N TYR A 5 -16.85 1.28 -22.42
CA TYR A 5 -15.97 1.07 -21.27
C TYR A 5 -16.40 1.88 -20.05
N LEU A 6 -16.79 3.13 -20.25
CA LEU A 6 -17.29 3.97 -19.16
C LEU A 6 -18.59 3.41 -18.59
N THR A 7 -19.53 3.01 -19.45
CA THR A 7 -20.80 2.41 -19.03
C THR A 7 -20.57 1.13 -18.23
N LYS A 8 -19.71 0.23 -18.74
CA LYS A 8 -19.33 -1.00 -18.03
C LYS A 8 -18.72 -0.70 -16.65
N PHE A 9 -17.79 0.24 -16.58
CA PHE A 9 -17.15 0.63 -15.32
C PHE A 9 -18.15 1.22 -14.32
N VAL A 10 -19.01 2.15 -14.77
CA VAL A 10 -20.02 2.78 -13.92
C VAL A 10 -21.02 1.75 -13.40
N THR A 11 -21.53 0.87 -14.26
CA THR A 11 -22.43 -0.21 -13.85
C THR A 11 -21.77 -1.13 -12.82
N TRP A 12 -20.53 -1.55 -13.07
CA TRP A 12 -19.77 -2.38 -12.12
C TRP A 12 -19.58 -1.68 -10.76
N ASP A 13 -19.28 -0.38 -10.76
CA ASP A 13 -19.04 0.38 -9.54
C ASP A 13 -20.34 0.59 -8.73
N LEU A 14 -21.46 0.88 -9.42
CA LEU A 14 -22.78 0.99 -8.80
C LEU A 14 -23.24 -0.34 -8.18
N ASP A 15 -23.12 -1.45 -8.93
CA ASP A 15 -23.38 -2.80 -8.43
C ASP A 15 -22.58 -3.09 -7.14
N ARG A 16 -21.30 -2.69 -7.13
CA ARG A 16 -20.41 -2.90 -5.99
C ARG A 16 -20.82 -2.07 -4.78
N ILE A 17 -21.22 -0.81 -4.98
CA ILE A 17 -21.73 0.07 -3.92
C ILE A 17 -22.98 -0.57 -3.30
N GLU A 18 -23.92 -1.02 -4.12
CA GLU A 18 -25.16 -1.66 -3.66
C GLU A 18 -24.88 -2.96 -2.89
N GLN A 19 -24.01 -3.83 -3.42
CA GLN A 19 -23.69 -5.11 -2.80
C GLN A 19 -22.94 -4.98 -1.47
N THR A 20 -22.07 -3.98 -1.34
CA THR A 20 -21.17 -3.88 -0.19
C THR A 20 -21.64 -2.87 0.86
N GLY A 21 -22.45 -1.88 0.45
CA GLY A 21 -22.89 -0.77 1.28
C GLY A 21 -21.77 0.22 1.62
N TYR A 22 -20.63 0.15 0.94
CA TYR A 22 -19.55 1.14 1.07
C TYR A 22 -19.78 2.26 0.06
N ILE A 23 -19.86 3.50 0.55
CA ILE A 23 -20.17 4.68 -0.26
C ILE A 23 -18.87 5.47 -0.51
N PRO A 24 -18.58 5.90 -1.76
CA PRO A 24 -17.45 6.78 -2.04
C PRO A 24 -17.59 8.08 -1.27
N ALA A 25 -16.65 8.38 -0.38
CA ALA A 25 -16.67 9.58 0.46
C ALA A 25 -15.60 10.59 0.06
N TYR A 26 -14.43 10.10 -0.38
CA TYR A 26 -13.33 10.95 -0.80
C TYR A 26 -12.76 10.43 -2.12
N LEU A 27 -12.62 11.34 -3.08
CA LEU A 27 -11.98 11.07 -4.36
C LEU A 27 -10.75 11.95 -4.51
N GLU A 28 -9.69 11.39 -5.07
CA GLU A 28 -8.50 12.12 -5.50
C GLU A 28 -7.89 13.00 -4.38
N ARG A 29 -7.97 12.50 -3.16
CA ARG A 29 -7.73 13.25 -1.92
C ARG A 29 -6.24 13.32 -1.64
N LYS A 30 -5.71 14.55 -1.64
CA LYS A 30 -4.32 14.80 -1.24
C LYS A 30 -4.14 14.56 0.26
N ALA A 31 -3.02 13.93 0.60
CA ALA A 31 -2.62 13.67 1.97
C ALA A 31 -1.12 13.97 2.16
N HIS A 32 -0.78 14.30 3.40
CA HIS A 32 0.59 14.59 3.81
C HIS A 32 0.89 13.85 5.10
N LEU A 33 2.03 13.17 5.16
CA LEU A 33 2.60 12.62 6.38
C LEU A 33 3.90 13.38 6.67
N SER A 34 4.03 13.81 7.91
CA SER A 34 5.06 14.69 8.42
C SER A 34 5.71 14.09 9.66
N ALA A 35 6.78 14.72 10.18
CA ALA A 35 7.46 14.28 11.39
C ALA A 35 6.56 14.14 12.65
N ARG A 36 5.34 14.72 12.63
CA ARG A 36 4.37 14.57 13.72
C ARG A 36 3.65 13.23 13.69
N ASP A 37 3.56 12.60 12.53
CA ASP A 37 2.83 11.34 12.32
C ASP A 37 3.64 10.14 12.81
N GLU A 38 2.96 9.19 13.43
CA GLU A 38 3.59 8.00 14.04
C GLU A 38 4.38 7.18 13.04
N LEU A 39 3.84 6.98 11.83
CA LEU A 39 4.55 6.28 10.77
C LEU A 39 5.88 6.96 10.44
N VAL A 40 5.90 8.28 10.31
CA VAL A 40 7.13 9.01 9.96
C VAL A 40 8.16 8.90 11.08
N LYS A 41 7.73 8.94 12.34
CA LYS A 41 8.61 8.70 13.49
C LYS A 41 9.17 7.27 13.47
N LEU A 42 8.34 6.28 13.18
CA LEU A 42 8.71 4.87 13.14
C LEU A 42 9.80 4.60 12.09
N VAL A 43 9.66 5.18 10.90
CA VAL A 43 10.59 4.96 9.77
C VAL A 43 11.74 5.98 9.73
N SER A 44 11.74 6.96 10.63
CA SER A 44 12.83 7.94 10.70
C SER A 44 14.11 7.28 11.20
N VAL A 45 15.16 7.37 10.38
CA VAL A 45 16.53 6.98 10.70
C VAL A 45 17.33 8.22 11.16
N SER A 46 18.09 8.13 12.24
CA SER A 46 19.00 9.21 12.64
C SER A 46 20.26 9.19 11.77
N PRO A 47 20.70 10.33 11.19
CA PRO A 47 21.98 10.39 10.48
C PRO A 47 23.15 10.30 11.49
N LYS A 48 24.26 9.69 11.06
CA LYS A 48 25.49 9.60 11.88
C LYS A 48 26.18 10.96 12.08
N GLN A 49 25.93 11.93 11.20
CA GLN A 49 26.48 13.29 11.27
C GLN A 49 25.46 14.29 10.68
N GLY A 50 25.00 15.26 11.49
CA GLY A 50 24.26 16.44 11.00
C GLY A 50 22.74 16.49 11.30
N LYS A 51 22.15 17.66 11.01
CA LYS A 51 20.72 17.97 11.20
C LYS A 51 19.85 16.97 10.42
N VAL A 52 18.93 16.30 11.11
CA VAL A 52 17.91 15.46 10.48
C VAL A 52 17.08 16.32 9.53
N SER A 53 17.24 16.13 8.21
CA SER A 53 16.27 16.66 7.26
C SER A 53 14.92 15.99 7.53
N ALA A 54 13.89 16.78 7.82
CA ALA A 54 12.56 16.27 8.15
C ALA A 54 12.02 15.41 6.99
N LEU A 55 11.80 14.12 7.25
CA LEU A 55 11.18 13.21 6.30
C LEU A 55 9.71 13.58 6.17
N THR A 56 9.22 13.66 4.94
CA THR A 56 7.80 13.86 4.68
C THR A 56 7.37 13.01 3.49
N PHE A 57 6.14 12.50 3.55
CA PHE A 57 5.50 11.82 2.43
C PHE A 57 4.29 12.62 1.97
N LYS A 58 4.11 12.72 0.66
CA LYS A 58 2.97 13.39 0.03
C LYS A 58 2.38 12.44 -1.00
N GLY A 59 1.07 12.38 -1.05
CA GLY A 59 0.36 11.50 -1.96
C GLY A 59 -1.04 12.02 -2.27
N LYS A 60 -1.72 11.33 -3.19
CA LYS A 60 -3.09 11.62 -3.61
C LYS A 60 -3.80 10.29 -3.71
N ILE A 61 -4.71 10.00 -2.78
CA ILE A 61 -5.45 8.74 -2.74
C ILE A 61 -6.55 8.82 -3.78
N ASP A 62 -6.64 7.85 -4.68
CA ASP A 62 -7.65 7.81 -5.74
C ASP A 62 -9.06 7.81 -5.15
N ARG A 63 -9.35 6.90 -4.21
CA ARG A 63 -10.67 6.81 -3.59
C ARG A 63 -10.67 6.18 -2.19
N ILE A 64 -11.51 6.72 -1.30
CA ILE A 64 -11.82 6.18 0.04
C ILE A 64 -13.33 6.00 0.14
N ASP A 65 -13.75 4.78 0.47
CA ASP A 65 -15.16 4.43 0.66
C ASP A 65 -15.45 4.18 2.13
N LEU A 66 -16.62 4.59 2.61
CA LEU A 66 -17.02 4.49 4.01
C LEU A 66 -18.29 3.68 4.18
N LYS A 67 -18.37 2.97 5.30
CA LYS A 67 -19.57 2.31 5.81
C LYS A 67 -19.64 2.49 7.32
N LEU A 68 -20.77 2.99 7.82
CA LEU A 68 -21.02 3.04 9.25
C LEU A 68 -21.45 1.66 9.74
N VAL A 69 -20.74 1.15 10.74
CA VAL A 69 -21.02 -0.14 11.37
C VAL A 69 -21.42 0.10 12.82
N PRO A 70 -22.66 -0.21 13.22
CA PRO A 70 -23.07 -0.14 14.62
C PRO A 70 -22.29 -1.16 15.43
N VAL A 71 -21.65 -0.73 16.52
CA VAL A 71 -21.01 -1.63 17.48
C VAL A 71 -21.75 -1.57 18.80
N SER A 72 -22.34 -2.71 19.20
CA SER A 72 -22.97 -2.85 20.50
C SER A 72 -21.89 -2.92 21.58
N LEU A 73 -21.76 -1.87 22.40
CA LEU A 73 -20.92 -1.91 23.60
C LEU A 73 -21.65 -2.65 24.73
N LYS A 74 -20.87 -3.32 25.59
CA LYS A 74 -21.35 -4.07 26.76
C LYS A 74 -22.15 -3.23 27.78
N GLN A 75 -22.20 -1.90 27.62
CA GLN A 75 -22.87 -0.95 28.51
C GLN A 75 -24.03 -0.18 27.86
N GLY A 76 -24.53 -0.63 26.71
CA GLY A 76 -25.78 -0.12 26.13
C GLY A 76 -25.66 1.19 25.32
N SER A 77 -24.47 1.78 25.20
CA SER A 77 -24.19 2.81 24.19
C SER A 77 -23.80 2.14 22.87
N ALA A 78 -24.55 2.39 21.81
CA ALA A 78 -24.12 2.03 20.46
C ALA A 78 -23.10 3.08 19.98
N GLU A 79 -21.84 2.68 19.80
CA GLU A 79 -20.86 3.53 19.12
C GLU A 79 -20.77 3.07 17.66
N ASN A 80 -20.70 4.03 16.73
CA ASN A 80 -20.55 3.70 15.32
C ASN A 80 -19.07 3.62 14.99
N VAL A 81 -18.61 2.46 14.52
CA VAL A 81 -17.27 2.35 13.93
C VAL A 81 -17.38 2.68 12.45
N VAL A 82 -16.45 3.50 11.96
CA VAL A 82 -16.35 3.83 10.55
C VAL A 82 -15.48 2.79 9.90
N SER A 83 -16.11 1.83 9.22
CA SER A 83 -15.38 0.90 8.38
C SER A 83 -15.03 1.60 7.06
N PHE A 84 -13.78 1.51 6.63
CA PHE A 84 -13.35 2.15 5.39
C PHE A 84 -12.61 1.20 4.45
N ARG A 85 -12.68 1.52 3.16
CA ARG A 85 -11.91 0.89 2.10
C ARG A 85 -11.09 1.91 1.34
N VAL A 86 -9.94 1.47 0.85
CA VAL A 86 -9.09 2.24 -0.05
C VAL A 86 -9.12 1.59 -1.42
N VAL A 87 -9.39 2.39 -2.45
CA VAL A 87 -9.41 1.94 -3.84
C VAL A 87 -8.36 2.73 -4.63
N ASP A 88 -7.56 2.00 -5.42
CA ASP A 88 -6.54 2.56 -6.31
C ASP A 88 -6.73 1.97 -7.71
N TYR A 89 -7.07 2.82 -8.68
CA TYR A 89 -7.44 2.38 -10.01
C TYR A 89 -6.21 2.15 -10.87
N LYS A 90 -6.23 1.07 -11.65
CA LYS A 90 -5.10 0.64 -12.48
C LYS A 90 -5.56 0.29 -13.89
N SER A 91 -4.76 0.67 -14.88
CA SER A 91 -4.95 0.31 -16.29
C SER A 91 -4.06 -0.84 -16.75
N GLY A 92 -3.06 -1.21 -15.95
CA GLY A 92 -2.11 -2.27 -16.28
C GLY A 92 -2.65 -3.68 -16.07
N ARG A 93 -1.75 -4.67 -16.10
CA ARG A 93 -2.07 -6.07 -15.78
C ARG A 93 -2.16 -6.30 -14.27
N PRO A 94 -3.06 -7.18 -13.79
CA PRO A 94 -3.14 -7.52 -12.38
C PRO A 94 -1.86 -8.13 -11.83
N LEU A 95 -1.60 -7.90 -10.54
CA LEU A 95 -0.50 -8.55 -9.83
C LEU A 95 -0.65 -10.08 -9.86
N LYS A 96 0.46 -10.79 -10.06
CA LYS A 96 0.51 -12.25 -10.01
C LYS A 96 0.28 -12.76 -8.57
N ASP A 97 0.99 -12.18 -7.61
CA ASP A 97 0.89 -12.51 -6.19
C ASP A 97 -0.04 -11.56 -5.40
N LYS A 98 -0.24 -11.86 -4.10
CA LYS A 98 -0.95 -10.98 -3.16
C LYS A 98 -0.22 -9.63 -2.98
N PRO A 99 -0.94 -8.49 -2.94
CA PRO A 99 -0.31 -7.19 -2.72
C PRO A 99 0.52 -7.09 -1.44
N VAL A 100 0.08 -7.72 -0.34
CA VAL A 100 0.82 -7.68 0.93
C VAL A 100 2.22 -8.30 0.82
N LYS A 101 2.39 -9.34 -0.01
CA LYS A 101 3.71 -9.96 -0.28
C LYS A 101 4.65 -8.97 -0.95
N TYR A 102 4.15 -8.18 -1.90
CA TYR A 102 4.94 -7.12 -2.51
C TYR A 102 5.27 -6.03 -1.49
N ALA A 103 4.29 -5.61 -0.68
CA ALA A 103 4.46 -4.57 0.33
C ALA A 103 5.57 -4.88 1.33
N ILE A 104 5.58 -6.09 1.92
CA ILE A 104 6.63 -6.50 2.87
C ILE A 104 8.04 -6.55 2.24
N ARG A 105 8.12 -6.73 0.91
CA ARG A 105 9.36 -6.69 0.13
C ARG A 105 9.74 -5.27 -0.34
N GLY A 106 9.02 -4.25 0.11
CA GLY A 106 9.24 -2.86 -0.29
C GLY A 106 8.80 -2.55 -1.72
N GLN A 107 7.93 -3.38 -2.29
CA GLN A 107 7.41 -3.25 -3.65
C GLN A 107 5.92 -2.88 -3.60
N LYS A 108 5.44 -2.13 -4.60
CA LYS A 108 4.00 -1.75 -4.72
C LYS A 108 3.44 -1.11 -3.43
N LEU A 109 4.23 -0.21 -2.82
CA LEU A 109 3.93 0.43 -1.53
C LEU A 109 2.76 1.44 -1.57
N GLN A 110 2.12 1.66 -2.72
CA GLN A 110 1.03 2.62 -2.88
C GLN A 110 -0.14 2.36 -1.92
N LEU A 111 -0.65 1.12 -1.86
CA LEU A 111 -1.73 0.76 -0.92
C LEU A 111 -1.32 0.92 0.56
N PRO A 112 -0.16 0.40 1.03
CA PRO A 112 0.34 0.68 2.39
C PRO A 112 0.34 2.15 2.77
N PHE A 113 0.86 3.03 1.91
CA PHE A 113 0.85 4.46 2.17
C PHE A 113 -0.56 5.05 2.13
N TYR A 114 -1.42 4.62 1.20
CA TYR A 114 -2.80 5.09 1.12
C TYR A 114 -3.62 4.70 2.35
N ILE A 115 -3.43 3.51 2.91
CA ILE A 115 -4.06 3.08 4.16
C ILE A 115 -3.75 4.09 5.27
N VAL A 116 -2.46 4.34 5.54
CA VAL A 116 -2.05 5.24 6.63
C VAL A 116 -2.48 6.69 6.38
N MET A 117 -2.45 7.12 5.12
CA MET A 117 -2.96 8.45 4.76
C MET A 117 -4.47 8.55 4.93
N ALA A 118 -5.23 7.50 4.62
CA ALA A 118 -6.68 7.44 4.84
C ALA A 118 -7.00 7.45 6.34
N GLU A 119 -6.32 6.64 7.15
CA GLU A 119 -6.46 6.63 8.62
C GLU A 119 -6.23 8.02 9.22
N ARG A 120 -5.19 8.73 8.76
CA ARG A 120 -4.94 10.11 9.14
C ARG A 120 -6.10 11.02 8.77
N ILE A 121 -6.54 10.99 7.51
CA ILE A 121 -7.66 11.83 7.03
C ILE A 121 -8.90 11.58 7.89
N LEU A 122 -9.28 10.31 8.08
CA LEU A 122 -10.47 9.94 8.84
C LEU A 122 -10.35 10.34 10.31
N SER A 123 -9.17 10.17 10.93
CA SER A 123 -8.91 10.66 12.30
C SER A 123 -9.12 12.17 12.41
N GLU A 124 -8.66 12.95 11.44
CA GLU A 124 -8.87 14.40 11.40
C GLU A 124 -10.34 14.78 11.20
N GLU A 125 -11.07 14.05 10.36
CA GLU A 125 -12.50 14.32 10.11
C GLU A 125 -13.39 13.91 11.29
N ILE A 126 -13.04 12.86 12.02
CA ILE A 126 -13.64 12.49 13.31
C ILE A 126 -13.38 13.59 14.35
N LYS A 127 -12.13 14.06 14.49
CA LYS A 127 -11.78 15.16 15.42
C LYS A 127 -12.51 16.47 15.12
N LYS A 128 -12.79 16.74 13.83
CA LYS A 128 -13.59 17.90 13.39
C LYS A 128 -15.10 17.69 13.55
N GLY A 129 -15.55 16.51 13.98
CA GLY A 129 -16.97 16.16 14.12
C GLY A 129 -17.72 15.99 12.81
N ARG A 130 -17.03 15.85 11.66
CA ARG A 130 -17.68 15.63 10.35
C ARG A 130 -18.06 14.18 10.12
N ILE A 131 -17.38 13.27 10.81
CA ILE A 131 -17.73 11.87 10.91
C ILE A 131 -18.21 11.64 12.36
N PRO A 132 -19.38 10.99 12.58
CA PRO A 132 -19.89 10.70 13.91
C PRO A 132 -18.83 10.00 14.78
N GLN A 133 -18.89 10.23 16.10
CA GLN A 133 -17.95 9.66 17.08
C GLN A 133 -17.70 8.17 16.84
N GLY A 134 -16.44 7.77 16.92
CA GLY A 134 -16.02 6.40 16.66
C GLY A 134 -14.54 6.28 16.32
N GLN A 135 -14.11 5.03 16.10
CA GLN A 135 -12.81 4.71 15.51
C GLN A 135 -12.98 4.40 14.02
N ALA A 136 -11.94 4.65 13.22
CA ALA A 136 -11.87 4.21 11.84
C ALA A 136 -11.18 2.84 11.77
N SER A 137 -11.77 1.87 11.07
CA SER A 137 -11.18 0.54 10.87
C SER A 137 -11.08 0.20 9.39
N LEU A 138 -9.90 -0.24 8.95
CA LEU A 138 -9.69 -0.73 7.60
C LEU A 138 -10.45 -2.06 7.42
N GLU A 139 -11.35 -2.10 6.45
CA GLU A 139 -11.90 -3.35 5.92
C GLU A 139 -10.91 -3.96 4.92
N ASP A 140 -10.56 -3.18 3.88
CA ASP A 140 -9.60 -3.57 2.87
C ASP A 140 -9.05 -2.43 2.02
N ALA A 141 -7.93 -2.68 1.35
CA ALA A 141 -7.33 -1.78 0.36
C ALA A 141 -7.06 -2.56 -0.93
N SER A 142 -7.51 -2.03 -2.07
CA SER A 142 -7.57 -2.79 -3.32
C SER A 142 -7.00 -2.02 -4.52
N PHE A 143 -6.17 -2.71 -5.31
CA PHE A 143 -5.92 -2.32 -6.70
C PHE A 143 -7.08 -2.83 -7.56
N VAL A 144 -7.75 -1.93 -8.29
CA VAL A 144 -8.86 -2.25 -9.19
C VAL A 144 -8.42 -2.04 -10.63
N TYR A 145 -8.43 -3.09 -11.45
CA TYR A 145 -7.88 -3.05 -12.81
C TYR A 145 -8.97 -2.77 -13.86
N VAL A 146 -9.33 -1.50 -14.02
CA VAL A 146 -10.50 -1.05 -14.79
C VAL A 146 -10.41 -1.28 -16.30
N ALA A 147 -9.19 -1.43 -16.84
CA ALA A 147 -8.99 -1.69 -18.27
C ALA A 147 -8.94 -3.19 -18.62
N GLN A 148 -9.18 -4.06 -17.64
CA GLN A 148 -9.17 -5.51 -17.80
C GLN A 148 -10.60 -6.00 -17.54
N ASP A 149 -11.27 -6.51 -18.57
CA ASP A 149 -12.57 -7.17 -18.43
C ASP A 149 -12.28 -8.67 -18.20
N MET A 150 -12.41 -9.14 -16.96
CA MET A 150 -12.18 -10.55 -16.62
C MET A 150 -13.45 -11.17 -16.05
N GLU A 151 -13.69 -12.41 -16.44
CA GLU A 151 -14.72 -13.24 -15.84
C GLU A 151 -14.23 -13.79 -14.51
N ASP A 152 -15.00 -13.56 -13.44
CA ASP A 152 -14.70 -14.12 -12.12
C ASP A 152 -15.04 -15.62 -12.05
N LYS A 153 -14.73 -16.27 -10.92
CA LYS A 153 -15.00 -17.71 -10.71
C LYS A 153 -16.49 -18.08 -10.75
N LYS A 154 -17.39 -17.10 -10.72
CA LYS A 154 -18.84 -17.26 -10.74
C LYS A 154 -19.42 -16.89 -12.11
N GLY A 155 -18.58 -16.61 -13.10
CA GLY A 155 -19.01 -16.21 -14.44
C GLY A 155 -19.39 -14.72 -14.57
N LYS A 156 -19.19 -13.91 -13.52
CA LYS A 156 -19.50 -12.47 -13.58
C LYS A 156 -18.30 -11.74 -14.18
N GLN A 157 -18.53 -11.05 -15.30
CA GLN A 157 -17.55 -10.12 -15.86
C GLN A 157 -17.40 -8.89 -14.97
N GLY A 158 -16.16 -8.47 -14.74
CA GLY A 158 -15.86 -7.28 -13.95
C GLY A 158 -14.37 -6.94 -13.89
N ALA A 159 -14.07 -5.82 -13.25
CA ALA A 159 -12.69 -5.40 -13.04
C ALA A 159 -12.02 -6.31 -11.98
N PRO A 160 -10.92 -6.98 -12.30
CA PRO A 160 -10.23 -7.82 -11.32
C PRO A 160 -9.67 -6.96 -10.18
N GLU A 161 -9.64 -7.53 -8.98
CA GLU A 161 -9.18 -6.85 -7.77
C GLU A 161 -8.02 -7.60 -7.12
N LYS A 162 -7.05 -6.84 -6.61
CA LYS A 162 -5.96 -7.37 -5.79
C LYS A 162 -5.94 -6.60 -4.48
N THR A 163 -6.29 -7.30 -3.41
CA THR A 163 -6.66 -6.69 -2.14
C THR A 163 -5.71 -7.07 -1.00
N ILE A 164 -5.47 -6.13 -0.10
CA ILE A 164 -4.95 -6.35 1.26
C ILE A 164 -6.15 -6.25 2.20
N LYS A 165 -6.46 -7.33 2.93
CA LYS A 165 -7.52 -7.31 3.94
C LYS A 165 -7.05 -6.63 5.23
N GLY A 166 -7.97 -6.05 6.00
CA GLY A 166 -7.63 -5.31 7.21
C GLY A 166 -6.94 -6.15 8.28
N ASP A 167 -7.35 -7.40 8.45
CA ASP A 167 -6.69 -8.39 9.32
C ASP A 167 -5.30 -8.75 8.80
N GLU A 168 -5.17 -9.06 7.51
CA GLU A 168 -3.89 -9.34 6.86
C GLU A 168 -2.93 -8.14 6.98
N TRP A 169 -3.43 -6.91 6.83
CA TRP A 169 -2.62 -5.70 7.01
C TRP A 169 -2.10 -5.56 8.44
N LYS A 170 -2.95 -5.80 9.45
CA LYS A 170 -2.53 -5.74 10.86
C LYS A 170 -1.38 -6.69 11.16
N ASP A 171 -1.38 -7.87 10.57
CA ASP A 171 -0.33 -8.87 10.76
C ASP A 171 1.02 -8.49 10.12
N PHE A 172 0.99 -7.80 8.97
CA PHE A 172 2.18 -7.55 8.14
C PHE A 172 2.66 -6.09 8.08
N GLN A 173 1.89 -5.12 8.58
CA GLN A 173 2.26 -3.70 8.50
C GLN A 173 3.60 -3.40 9.17
N GLY A 174 3.90 -4.03 10.31
CA GLY A 174 5.18 -3.83 11.00
C GLY A 174 6.36 -4.25 10.12
N GLN A 175 6.26 -5.41 9.46
CA GLN A 175 7.29 -5.89 8.54
C GLN A 175 7.45 -5.00 7.30
N CYS A 176 6.33 -4.50 6.76
CA CYS A 176 6.35 -3.53 5.67
C CYS A 176 7.12 -2.26 6.06
N TRP A 177 6.87 -1.71 7.26
CA TRP A 177 7.52 -0.48 7.71
C TRP A 177 8.99 -0.67 8.10
N GLU A 178 9.37 -1.84 8.63
CA GLU A 178 10.79 -2.17 8.81
C GLU A 178 11.54 -2.24 7.47
N THR A 179 10.93 -2.77 6.42
CA THR A 179 11.51 -2.73 5.07
C THR A 179 11.66 -1.30 4.55
N VAL A 180 10.65 -0.45 4.72
CA VAL A 180 10.73 0.97 4.30
C VAL A 180 11.82 1.71 5.07
N LYS A 181 11.92 1.47 6.39
CA LYS A 181 12.96 2.05 7.24
C LYS A 181 14.36 1.65 6.77
N GLU A 182 14.55 0.39 6.39
CA GLU A 182 15.82 -0.08 5.83
C GLU A 182 16.16 0.62 4.51
N PHE A 183 15.20 0.79 3.62
CA PHE A 183 15.44 1.50 2.36
C PHE A 183 15.78 2.97 2.58
N LEU A 184 15.13 3.63 3.55
CA LEU A 184 15.49 5.00 3.93
C LEU A 184 16.89 5.09 4.56
N HIS A 185 17.32 4.06 5.29
CA HIS A 185 18.68 3.97 5.79
C HIS A 185 19.68 3.91 4.64
N TYR A 186 19.47 3.03 3.65
CA TYR A 186 20.33 2.96 2.47
C TYR A 186 20.41 4.27 1.69
N ILE A 187 19.26 4.93 1.45
CA ILE A 187 19.22 6.23 0.77
C ILE A 187 20.06 7.27 1.52
N ARG A 188 19.97 7.30 2.85
CA ARG A 188 20.71 8.27 3.69
C ARG A 188 22.20 8.00 3.77
N GLU A 189 22.61 6.74 3.75
CA GLU A 189 24.03 6.37 3.70
C GLU A 189 24.60 6.45 2.26
N GLY A 190 23.81 6.87 1.27
CA GLY A 190 24.23 6.96 -0.14
C GLY A 190 24.43 5.59 -0.80
N ILE A 191 23.75 4.56 -0.30
CA ILE A 191 23.83 3.18 -0.80
C ILE A 191 22.64 2.94 -1.75
N PHE A 192 22.94 2.73 -3.02
CA PHE A 192 21.93 2.49 -4.07
C PHE A 192 22.13 1.10 -4.68
N PRO A 193 21.60 0.03 -4.06
CA PRO A 193 21.79 -1.32 -4.55
C PRO A 193 21.10 -1.51 -5.90
N ILE A 194 21.78 -2.20 -6.81
CA ILE A 194 21.14 -2.72 -8.02
C ILE A 194 20.69 -4.14 -7.70
N SER A 195 19.39 -4.38 -7.78
CA SER A 195 18.86 -5.71 -7.47
C SER A 195 19.37 -6.75 -8.49
N PRO A 196 20.11 -7.79 -8.03
CA PRO A 196 20.59 -8.85 -8.93
C PRO A 196 19.46 -9.80 -9.34
N VAL A 197 18.41 -9.90 -8.51
CA VAL A 197 17.26 -10.81 -8.64
C VAL A 197 16.01 -10.16 -9.22
N GLU A 198 16.02 -8.84 -9.47
CA GLU A 198 14.87 -8.20 -10.12
C GLU A 198 14.68 -8.68 -11.55
N ASP A 199 13.40 -8.95 -11.85
CA ASP A 199 12.83 -9.19 -13.17
C ASP A 199 13.44 -8.24 -14.20
N THR A 200 14.05 -8.82 -15.24
CA THR A 200 14.67 -8.07 -16.34
C THR A 200 13.66 -7.24 -17.12
N GLN A 201 12.35 -7.55 -17.03
CA GLN A 201 11.31 -6.70 -17.64
C GLN A 201 11.33 -5.28 -17.08
N LYS A 202 11.70 -5.07 -15.82
CA LYS A 202 11.85 -3.72 -15.27
C LYS A 202 12.94 -2.91 -15.95
N CYS A 203 13.97 -3.57 -16.50
CA CYS A 203 15.04 -2.91 -17.24
C CYS A 203 14.54 -2.37 -18.59
N GLU A 204 13.50 -2.96 -19.19
CA GLU A 204 12.93 -2.50 -20.47
C GLU A 204 12.31 -1.10 -20.36
N TRP A 205 11.80 -0.74 -19.17
CA TRP A 205 11.22 0.57 -18.90
C TRP A 205 12.15 1.50 -18.10
N CYS A 206 13.39 1.10 -17.84
CA CYS A 206 14.33 1.86 -17.01
C CYS A 206 15.21 2.77 -17.86
N GLU A 207 15.05 4.09 -17.72
CA GLU A 207 15.86 5.11 -18.42
C GLU A 207 17.36 5.02 -18.10
N PHE A 208 17.73 4.42 -16.97
CA PHE A 208 19.11 4.28 -16.51
C PHE A 208 19.76 2.94 -16.87
N VAL A 209 19.13 2.11 -17.72
CA VAL A 209 19.61 0.75 -18.05
C VAL A 209 21.04 0.74 -18.61
N THR A 210 21.42 1.76 -19.38
CA THR A 210 22.78 1.88 -19.95
C THR A 210 23.82 2.32 -18.92
N THR A 211 23.40 3.03 -17.88
CA THR A 211 24.29 3.56 -16.84
C THR A 211 24.48 2.57 -15.69
N CYS A 212 23.44 1.80 -15.36
CA CYS A 212 23.45 0.92 -14.19
C CYS A 212 24.46 -0.24 -14.32
N ARG A 213 24.80 -0.64 -15.56
CA ARG A 213 25.76 -1.71 -15.87
C ARG A 213 25.46 -3.02 -15.11
N LYS A 214 24.18 -3.33 -14.85
CA LYS A 214 23.74 -4.54 -14.12
C LYS A 214 24.34 -5.84 -14.66
N GLY A 215 24.56 -5.93 -15.99
CA GLY A 215 25.18 -7.10 -16.64
C GLY A 215 26.72 -7.20 -16.54
N HIS A 216 27.40 -6.18 -16.00
CA HIS A 216 28.85 -6.15 -15.91
C HIS A 216 29.35 -7.02 -14.73
N GLN A 217 30.01 -8.14 -15.04
CA GLN A 217 30.39 -9.17 -14.05
C GLN A 217 31.15 -8.63 -12.82
N PRO A 218 32.17 -7.76 -12.94
CA PRO A 218 32.85 -7.20 -11.77
C PRO A 218 31.95 -6.37 -10.85
N GLN A 219 30.89 -5.75 -11.38
CA GLN A 219 29.94 -5.01 -10.55
C GLN A 219 28.99 -5.95 -9.83
N LYS A 220 28.49 -6.97 -10.54
CA LYS A 220 27.65 -8.01 -9.95
C LYS A 220 28.35 -8.70 -8.77
N PHE A 221 29.60 -9.14 -8.97
CA PHE A 221 30.39 -9.76 -7.91
C PHE A 221 30.57 -8.84 -6.68
N ARG A 222 30.89 -7.56 -6.90
CA ARG A 222 31.00 -6.59 -5.81
C ARG A 222 29.70 -6.41 -5.01
N LEU A 223 28.56 -6.37 -5.70
CA LEU A 223 27.25 -6.23 -5.05
C LEU A 223 26.84 -7.49 -4.28
N GLU A 224 27.17 -8.68 -4.80
CA GLU A 224 26.91 -9.96 -4.12
C GLU A 224 27.71 -10.08 -2.83
N GLN A 225 28.95 -9.61 -2.81
CA GLN A 225 29.86 -9.66 -1.66
C GLN A 225 29.71 -8.46 -0.70
N ASP A 226 28.93 -7.43 -1.05
CA ASP A 226 28.75 -6.27 -0.18
C ASP A 226 27.94 -6.64 1.06
N ALA A 227 28.60 -6.69 2.21
CA ALA A 227 28.00 -7.01 3.50
C ALA A 227 26.91 -6.01 3.91
N ARG A 228 26.99 -4.75 3.45
CA ARG A 228 25.97 -3.73 3.74
C ARG A 228 24.61 -4.07 3.12
N LEU A 229 24.60 -4.92 2.09
CA LEU A 229 23.40 -5.31 1.35
C LEU A 229 22.81 -6.65 1.81
N GLU A 230 23.27 -7.22 2.91
CA GLU A 230 22.75 -8.48 3.44
C GLU A 230 21.24 -8.40 3.70
N LYS A 231 20.82 -7.42 4.49
CA LYS A 231 19.40 -7.20 4.81
C LYS A 231 18.56 -6.87 3.56
N TYR A 232 19.11 -6.13 2.59
CA TYR A 232 18.45 -5.91 1.30
C TYR A 232 18.12 -7.22 0.57
N ARG A 233 19.06 -8.18 0.57
CA ARG A 233 18.88 -9.50 -0.03
C ARG A 233 17.84 -10.32 0.74
N GLU A 234 17.85 -10.27 2.07
CA GLU A 234 16.84 -10.91 2.92
C GLU A 234 15.42 -10.39 2.63
N ILE A 235 15.27 -9.06 2.54
CA ILE A 235 13.99 -8.40 2.23
C ILE A 235 13.38 -8.95 0.94
N SER A 236 14.20 -9.18 -0.09
CA SER A 236 13.75 -9.69 -1.39
C SER A 236 13.13 -11.10 -1.30
N ASN A 237 13.52 -11.88 -0.29
CA ASN A 237 13.10 -13.25 -0.08
C ASN A 237 11.97 -13.40 0.97
N LEU A 238 11.52 -12.30 1.58
CA LEU A 238 10.45 -12.33 2.58
C LEU A 238 9.18 -12.98 2.01
N ASN A 239 8.52 -13.79 2.82
CA ASN A 239 7.26 -14.44 2.46
C ASN A 239 6.21 -14.17 3.52
N ILE A 240 4.95 -14.38 3.14
CA ILE A 240 3.81 -14.34 4.06
C ILE A 240 3.85 -15.65 4.88
N SER A 241 4.55 -15.63 6.01
CA SER A 241 4.44 -16.70 7.01
C SER A 241 3.40 -16.28 8.04
N LYS A 242 2.31 -17.03 8.20
CA LYS A 242 1.38 -16.82 9.31
C LYS A 242 2.17 -16.96 10.60
N LYS A 243 2.17 -15.94 11.47
CA LYS A 243 2.52 -16.16 12.87
C LYS A 243 1.44 -17.09 13.43
N THR A 244 1.80 -18.35 13.66
CA THR A 244 1.03 -19.19 14.58
C THR A 244 1.12 -18.50 15.94
N ASN A 245 0.06 -17.78 16.30
CA ASN A 245 -0.12 -17.40 17.70
C ASN A 245 -0.24 -18.71 18.47
N LYS A 246 0.87 -19.14 19.09
CA LYS A 246 0.80 -20.08 20.21
C LYS A 246 0.11 -19.30 21.33
N THR A 247 -1.18 -19.57 21.49
CA THR A 247 -1.93 -19.39 22.74
C THR A 247 -1.18 -20.01 23.91
#